data_AF-A0A8J6JC83-F1
#
_entry.id   AF-A0A8J6JC83-F1
#
_cell.length_a   1.000
_cell.length_b   1.000
_cell.length_c   1.000
_cell.angle_alpha   90.00
_cell.angle_beta   90.00
_cell.angle_gamma   90.00
#
_symmetry.space_group_name_H-M   'P 1'
#
loop_
_entity.id
_entity.type
_entity.pdbx_description
1 polymer ?
#
loop_
_entity_poly.entity_id
_entity_poly.type
_entity_poly.pdbx_seq_one_letter_code
_entity_poly.pdbx_strand_id
1 'polypeptide(L)'
;MKDAQHRSSLFLVELIISLTLFAICAAVCAALLVHARGMSRESTQLTEAVYMAQSIAETWRSAPAGSDVGVSVKSEEFSVRTAEQDGRLNIDIYAGETLIYRLEGVTRLE
;
A
#
# COMPACT_ATOMS: atom_id res chain seq x y z
N MET A 1 -49.97 -2.19 40.22
CA MET A 1 -49.04 -2.96 39.36
C MET A 1 -48.67 -2.23 38.07
N LYS A 2 -48.80 -0.89 37.98
CA LYS A 2 -48.54 -0.11 36.74
C LYS A 2 -47.17 0.57 36.72
N ASP A 3 -46.50 0.64 37.86
CA ASP A 3 -45.28 1.44 38.06
C ASP A 3 -43.99 0.69 37.66
N ALA A 4 -44.00 -0.66 37.71
CA ALA A 4 -42.85 -1.48 37.34
C ALA A 4 -42.54 -1.44 35.83
N GLN A 5 -43.58 -1.32 34.99
CA GLN A 5 -43.44 -1.35 33.53
C GLN A 5 -42.69 -0.13 32.99
N HIS A 6 -42.85 1.03 33.63
CA HIS A 6 -42.15 2.26 33.24
C HIS A 6 -40.66 2.20 33.61
N ARG A 7 -40.30 1.63 34.77
CA ARG A 7 -38.90 1.45 35.19
C ARG A 7 -38.15 0.44 34.33
N SER A 8 -38.78 -0.70 33.99
CA SER A 8 -38.17 -1.69 33.09
C SER A 8 -37.96 -1.15 31.68
N SER A 9 -38.88 -0.30 31.18
CA SER A 9 -38.71 0.37 29.88
C SER A 9 -37.56 1.38 29.89
N LEU A 10 -37.37 2.12 30.98
CA LEU A 10 -36.26 3.09 31.08
C LEU A 10 -34.90 2.37 31.12
N PHE A 11 -34.79 1.26 31.84
CA PHE A 11 -33.58 0.46 31.88
C PHE A 11 -33.24 -0.18 30.51
N LEU A 12 -34.26 -0.67 29.80
CA LEU A 12 -34.09 -1.19 28.44
C LEU A 12 -33.60 -0.11 27.47
N VAL A 13 -34.16 1.10 27.55
CA VAL A 13 -33.73 2.23 26.72
C VAL A 13 -32.28 2.62 27.03
N GLU A 14 -31.89 2.67 28.29
CA GLU A 14 -30.50 2.97 28.71
C GLU A 14 -29.50 1.91 28.21
N LEU A 15 -29.87 0.63 28.28
CA LEU A 15 -29.06 -0.46 27.76
C LEU A 15 -28.92 -0.38 26.22
N ILE A 16 -30.02 -0.13 25.51
CA ILE A 16 -30.02 0.01 24.05
C ILE A 16 -29.15 1.19 23.62
N ILE A 17 -29.26 2.34 24.30
CA ILE A 17 -28.43 3.52 24.02
C ILE A 17 -26.95 3.17 24.23
N SER A 18 -26.60 2.54 25.36
CA SER A 18 -25.22 2.14 25.66
C SER A 18 -24.66 1.18 24.61
N LEU A 19 -25.45 0.21 24.17
CA LEU A 19 -25.07 -0.74 23.13
C LEU A 19 -24.91 -0.06 21.76
N THR A 20 -25.80 0.88 21.42
CA THR A 20 -25.69 1.63 20.16
C THR A 20 -24.45 2.51 20.12
N LEU A 21 -24.12 3.21 21.22
CA LEU A 21 -22.90 4.02 21.30
C LEU A 21 -21.65 3.14 21.19
N PHE A 22 -21.63 2.00 21.86
CA PHE A 22 -20.52 1.04 21.75
C PHE A 22 -20.37 0.52 20.32
N ALA A 23 -21.47 0.20 19.64
CA ALA A 23 -21.46 -0.26 18.25
C ALA A 23 -20.95 0.82 17.28
N ILE A 24 -21.35 2.09 17.46
CA ILE A 24 -20.86 3.21 16.64
C ILE A 24 -19.35 3.38 16.83
N CYS A 25 -18.87 3.38 18.08
CA CYS A 25 -17.44 3.45 18.37
C CYS A 25 -16.68 2.29 17.73
N ALA A 26 -17.19 1.06 17.84
CA ALA A 26 -16.58 -0.11 17.22
C ALA A 26 -16.51 0.00 15.68
N ALA A 27 -17.57 0.51 15.04
CA ALA A 27 -17.61 0.73 13.59
C ALA A 27 -16.58 1.77 13.14
N VAL A 28 -16.47 2.89 13.87
CA VAL A 28 -15.47 3.93 13.59
C VAL A 28 -14.05 3.38 13.78
N CYS A 29 -13.79 2.65 14.87
CA CYS A 29 -12.49 2.02 15.12
C CYS A 29 -12.13 1.02 14.01
N ALA A 30 -13.08 0.21 13.56
CA ALA A 30 -12.86 -0.72 12.46
C ALA A 30 -12.61 0.01 11.13
N ALA A 31 -13.37 1.08 10.84
CA ALA A 31 -13.17 1.89 9.64
C ALA A 31 -11.77 2.53 9.63
N LEU A 32 -11.36 3.15 10.74
CA LEU A 32 -10.02 3.72 10.90
C LEU A 32 -8.93 2.66 10.76
N LEU A 33 -9.13 1.46 11.31
CA LEU A 33 -8.20 0.35 11.16
C LEU A 33 -8.11 -0.12 9.70
N VAL A 34 -9.23 -0.20 8.97
CA VAL A 34 -9.23 -0.54 7.54
C VAL A 34 -8.51 0.52 6.73
N HIS A 35 -8.76 1.81 6.99
CA HIS A 35 -8.04 2.92 6.36
C HIS A 35 -6.54 2.89 6.68
N ALA A 36 -6.17 2.66 7.95
CA ALA A 36 -4.78 2.54 8.37
C ALA A 36 -4.11 1.30 7.74
N ARG A 37 -4.81 0.18 7.63
CA ARG A 37 -4.33 -1.02 6.93
C ARG A 37 -4.17 -0.78 5.43
N GLY A 38 -5.05 0.01 4.81
CA GLY A 38 -4.88 0.50 3.44
C GLY A 38 -3.59 1.31 3.29
N MET A 39 -3.40 2.32 4.12
CA MET A 39 -2.19 3.16 4.13
C MET A 39 -0.91 2.38 4.46
N SER A 40 -0.97 1.42 5.38
CA SER A 40 0.17 0.55 5.71
C SER A 40 0.51 -0.39 4.55
N ARG A 41 -0.49 -0.94 3.85
CA ARG A 41 -0.26 -1.78 2.67
C ARG A 41 0.34 -0.96 1.54
N GLU A 42 -0.17 0.24 1.28
CA GLU A 42 0.39 1.17 0.28
C GLU A 42 1.84 1.56 0.63
N SER A 43 2.15 1.81 1.90
CA SER A 43 3.51 2.16 2.33
C SER A 43 4.49 1.00 2.18
N THR A 44 4.10 -0.22 2.56
CA THR A 44 4.92 -1.42 2.35
C THR A 44 5.12 -1.69 0.86
N GLN A 45 4.05 -1.61 0.07
CA GLN A 45 4.08 -1.80 -1.37
C GLN A 45 5.00 -0.81 -2.07
N LEU A 46 4.93 0.47 -1.68
CA LEU A 46 5.82 1.50 -2.21
C LEU A 46 7.28 1.29 -1.78
N THR A 47 7.51 0.90 -0.53
CA THR A 47 8.86 0.61 -0.03
C THR A 47 9.51 -0.55 -0.80
N GLU A 48 8.74 -1.61 -1.05
CA GLU A 48 9.19 -2.76 -1.83
C GLU A 48 9.49 -2.38 -3.28
N ALA A 49 8.62 -1.56 -3.91
CA ALA A 49 8.85 -1.04 -5.24
C ALA A 49 10.14 -0.20 -5.31
N VAL A 50 10.35 0.72 -4.37
CA VAL A 50 11.58 1.52 -4.30
C VAL A 50 12.81 0.64 -4.19
N TYR A 51 12.79 -0.37 -3.31
CA TYR A 51 13.90 -1.29 -3.13
C TYR A 51 14.20 -2.07 -4.42
N MET A 52 13.18 -2.53 -5.12
CA MET A 52 13.31 -3.23 -6.40
C MET A 52 13.90 -2.33 -7.49
N ALA A 53 13.43 -1.08 -7.61
CA ALA A 53 13.97 -0.13 -8.57
C ALA A 53 15.45 0.17 -8.29
N GLN A 54 15.80 0.38 -7.02
CA GLN A 54 17.19 0.63 -6.62
C GLN A 54 18.08 -0.57 -6.88
N SER A 55 17.63 -1.79 -6.54
CA SER A 55 18.40 -3.01 -6.81
C SER A 55 18.69 -3.20 -8.30
N ILE A 56 17.70 -2.92 -9.18
CA ILE A 56 17.88 -2.97 -10.63
C ILE A 56 18.84 -1.88 -11.10
N ALA A 57 18.71 -0.66 -10.59
CA ALA A 57 19.61 0.45 -10.88
C ALA A 57 21.05 0.13 -10.49
N GLU A 58 21.28 -0.44 -9.30
CA GLU A 58 22.60 -0.83 -8.82
C GLU A 58 23.19 -1.98 -9.62
N THR A 59 22.36 -2.94 -10.01
CA THR A 59 22.78 -4.07 -10.86
C THR A 59 23.22 -3.57 -12.23
N TRP A 60 22.43 -2.70 -12.87
CA TRP A 60 22.80 -2.09 -14.16
C TRP A 60 24.06 -1.23 -14.05
N ARG A 61 24.21 -0.50 -12.94
CA ARG A 61 25.38 0.32 -12.67
C ARG A 61 26.65 -0.50 -12.46
N SER A 62 26.53 -1.66 -11.82
CA SER A 62 27.65 -2.58 -11.56
C SER A 62 27.96 -3.48 -12.76
N ALA A 63 27.03 -3.61 -13.70
CA ALA A 63 27.21 -4.46 -14.86
C ALA A 63 28.10 -3.79 -15.92
N PRO A 64 28.97 -4.56 -16.61
CA PRO A 64 29.87 -4.05 -17.63
C PRO A 64 29.12 -3.40 -18.80
N ALA A 65 29.77 -2.43 -19.45
CA ALA A 65 29.22 -1.74 -20.60
C ALA A 65 28.82 -2.71 -21.73
N GLY A 66 27.55 -2.64 -22.15
CA GLY A 66 26.97 -3.54 -23.16
C GLY A 66 26.15 -4.71 -22.61
N SER A 67 25.90 -4.77 -21.30
CA SER A 67 24.90 -5.69 -20.74
C SER A 67 23.49 -5.11 -20.93
N ASP A 68 22.71 -5.72 -21.83
CA ASP A 68 21.28 -5.43 -22.01
C ASP A 68 20.53 -5.84 -20.74
N VAL A 69 20.29 -4.90 -19.82
CA VAL A 69 19.42 -5.11 -18.65
C VAL A 69 17.98 -4.78 -19.07
N GLY A 70 17.50 -5.47 -20.10
CA GLY A 70 16.09 -5.54 -20.48
C GLY A 70 15.34 -6.43 -19.49
N VAL A 71 15.37 -6.08 -18.21
CA VAL A 71 14.82 -6.92 -17.14
C VAL A 71 13.36 -6.56 -16.93
N SER A 72 12.48 -7.33 -17.58
CA SER A 72 11.09 -7.45 -17.18
C SER A 72 10.98 -8.49 -16.06
N VAL A 73 11.31 -8.12 -14.81
CA VAL A 73 10.96 -8.98 -13.67
C VAL A 73 9.46 -8.91 -13.48
N LYS A 74 8.80 -10.06 -13.62
CA LYS A 74 7.40 -10.23 -13.29
C LYS A 74 7.31 -11.09 -12.03
N SER A 75 7.11 -10.44 -10.90
CA SER A 75 6.72 -11.09 -9.65
C SER A 75 5.21 -11.23 -9.60
N GLU A 76 4.67 -12.09 -8.72
CA GLU A 76 3.21 -12.26 -8.55
C GLU A 76 2.47 -10.97 -8.21
N GLU A 77 3.17 -9.98 -7.63
CA GLU A 77 2.60 -8.70 -7.17
C GLU A 77 3.06 -7.48 -8.00
N PHE A 78 4.22 -7.55 -8.66
CA PHE A 78 4.83 -6.40 -9.35
C PHE A 78 5.35 -6.78 -10.74
N SER A 79 5.20 -5.87 -11.70
CA SER A 79 5.86 -5.95 -13.00
C SER A 79 6.79 -4.75 -13.20
N VAL A 80 8.01 -5.03 -13.64
CA VAL A 80 9.02 -3.99 -13.90
C VAL A 80 9.20 -3.81 -15.40
N ARG A 81 9.35 -2.56 -15.84
CA ARG A 81 9.76 -2.21 -17.20
C ARG A 81 11.00 -1.33 -17.14
N THR A 82 12.04 -1.73 -17.84
CA THR A 82 13.25 -0.94 -17.99
C THR A 82 13.30 -0.34 -19.39
N ALA A 83 13.67 0.93 -19.49
CA ALA A 83 13.87 1.62 -20.75
C ALA A 83 15.18 2.39 -20.70
N GLU A 84 16.13 2.04 -21.55
CA GLU A 84 17.39 2.77 -21.70
C GLU A 84 17.25 3.82 -22.81
N GLN A 85 17.56 5.08 -22.48
CA GLN A 85 17.57 6.18 -23.43
C GLN A 85 18.80 7.04 -23.18
N ASP A 86 19.64 7.21 -24.20
CA ASP A 86 20.83 8.09 -24.15
C ASP A 86 21.82 7.73 -23.02
N GLY A 87 22.05 6.44 -22.78
CA GLY A 87 22.92 5.96 -21.70
C GLY A 87 22.36 6.19 -20.29
N ARG A 88 21.06 6.49 -20.18
CA ARG A 88 20.32 6.62 -18.92
C ARG A 88 19.27 5.52 -18.84
N LEU A 89 19.21 4.84 -17.69
CA LEU A 89 18.20 3.81 -17.45
C LEU A 89 17.00 4.41 -16.70
N ASN A 90 15.81 4.19 -17.25
CA ASN A 90 14.53 4.44 -16.60
C ASN A 90 13.92 3.12 -16.15
N ILE A 91 13.38 3.08 -14.93
CA ILE A 91 12.80 1.88 -14.32
C ILE A 91 11.39 2.23 -13.85
N ASP A 92 10.40 1.55 -14.43
CA ASP A 92 8.99 1.68 -14.09
C ASP A 92 8.51 0.42 -13.38
N ILE A 93 7.85 0.59 -12.23
CA ILE A 93 7.29 -0.52 -11.45
C ILE A 93 5.78 -0.36 -11.40
N TYR A 94 5.09 -1.43 -11.76
CA TYR A 94 3.64 -1.51 -11.80
C TYR A 94 3.13 -2.58 -10.83
N ALA A 95 2.03 -2.30 -10.14
CA ALA A 95 1.23 -3.30 -9.44
C ALA A 95 -0.05 -3.55 -10.25
N GLY A 96 -0.14 -4.70 -10.91
CA GLY A 96 -1.16 -4.94 -11.93
C GLY A 96 -0.98 -4.02 -13.15
N GLU A 97 -1.92 -3.12 -13.39
CA GLU A 97 -1.89 -2.12 -14.48
C GLU A 97 -1.49 -0.70 -14.02
N THR A 98 -1.40 -0.48 -12.70
CA THR A 98 -1.11 0.84 -12.13
C THR A 98 0.39 1.04 -11.96
N LEU A 99 0.93 2.14 -12.51
CA LEU A 99 2.30 2.58 -12.24
C LEU A 99 2.38 3.09 -10.80
N ILE A 100 3.17 2.43 -9.96
CA ILE A 100 3.32 2.77 -8.54
C ILE A 100 4.62 3.53 -8.25
N TYR A 101 5.66 3.30 -9.05
CA TYR A 101 6.96 3.96 -8.86
C TYR A 101 7.72 4.05 -10.18
N ARG A 102 8.43 5.18 -10.37
CA ARG A 102 9.32 5.42 -11.50
C ARG A 102 10.64 5.97 -10.99
N LEU A 103 11.74 5.37 -11.42
CA LEU A 103 13.10 5.87 -11.23
C LEU A 103 13.64 6.32 -12.58
N GLU A 104 13.85 7.63 -12.74
CA GLU A 104 14.33 8.22 -14.00
C GLU A 104 15.84 8.49 -13.95
N GLY A 105 16.50 8.31 -15.09
CA GLY A 105 17.79 8.93 -15.31
C GLY A 105 18.97 8.30 -14.58
N VAL A 106 18.92 7.00 -14.30
CA VAL A 106 20.03 6.29 -13.66
C VAL A 106 21.25 6.32 -14.60
N THR A 107 22.35 6.90 -14.14
CA THR A 107 23.64 6.96 -14.86
C THR A 107 24.61 5.91 -14.32
N ARG A 108 25.51 5.43 -15.18
CA ARG A 108 26.61 4.55 -14.75
C ARG A 108 27.61 5.38 -13.93
N LEU A 109 28.19 4.77 -12.89
CA LEU A 109 29.36 5.33 -12.21
C LEU A 109 30.58 5.04 -13.09
N GLU A 110 31.25 6.09 -13.56
CA GLU A 110 32.53 6.00 -14.27
C GLU A 110 33.68 5.66 -13.32
#